data_AF-W8YFL5-F1
#
_entry.id   AF-W8YFL5-F1
#
_cell.length_a   1.000
_cell.length_b   1.000
_cell.length_c   1.000
_cell.angle_alpha   90.00
_cell.angle_beta   90.00
_cell.angle_gamma   90.00
#
_symmetry.space_group_name_H-M   'P 1'
#
loop_
_entity.id
_entity.type
_entity.pdbx_description
1 polymer ?
#
loop_
_entity_poly.entity_id
_entity_poly.type
_entity_poly.pdbx_seq_one_letter_code
_entity_poly.pdbx_strand_id
1 'polypeptide(L)' 'MPLYTLETAQTHLSSWLAAELAISTGQSYTIGTRSLTRANLKDVREAVRYWQGQVLACQRAAAGLRPASRVRRYVPTDL' A
#
# COMPACT_ATOMS: atom_id res chain seq x y z
N MET A 1 -11.46 2.67 -12.56
CA MET A 1 -10.58 3.37 -13.51
C MET A 1 -9.31 3.74 -12.77
N PRO A 2 -8.12 3.52 -13.35
CA PRO A 2 -6.87 3.93 -12.72
C PRO A 2 -6.84 5.45 -12.57
N LEU A 3 -6.50 5.93 -11.37
CA LEU A 3 -6.39 7.36 -11.09
C LEU A 3 -5.03 7.94 -11.51
N TYR A 4 -4.03 7.06 -11.65
CA TYR A 4 -2.64 7.39 -11.93
C TYR A 4 -2.12 6.57 -13.11
N THR A 5 -1.02 7.04 -13.72
CA THR A 5 -0.29 6.25 -14.72
C THR A 5 0.42 5.07 -14.05
N LEU A 6 0.72 4.03 -14.83
CA LEU A 6 1.38 2.82 -14.30
C LEU A 6 2.75 3.15 -13.69
N GLU A 7 3.54 3.97 -14.38
CA GLU A 7 4.89 4.38 -13.95
C GLU A 7 4.87 5.15 -12.63
N THR A 8 3.94 6.10 -12.47
CA THR A 8 3.82 6.88 -11.23
C THR A 8 3.42 5.98 -10.06
N ALA A 9 2.43 5.10 -10.25
CA ALA A 9 1.99 4.17 -9.23
C ALA A 9 3.10 3.20 -8.79
N GLN A 10 3.92 2.70 -9.73
CA GLN A 10 5.07 1.85 -9.41
C GLN A 10 6.17 2.60 -8.66
N THR A 11 6.46 3.84 -9.07
CA THR A 11 7.46 4.69 -8.41
C THR A 11 7.08 4.92 -6.94
N HIS A 12 5.81 5.28 -6.69
CA HIS A 12 5.30 5.43 -5.32
C HIS A 12 5.33 4.11 -4.54
N LEU A 13 4.91 2.99 -5.14
CA LEU A 13 4.97 1.70 -4.47
C LEU A 13 6.40 1.36 -4.03
N SER A 14 7.39 1.60 -4.90
CA SER A 14 8.80 1.34 -4.59
C SER A 14 9.31 2.22 -3.45
N SER A 15 8.93 3.50 -3.39
CA SER A 15 9.35 4.40 -2.32
C SER A 15 8.74 4.02 -0.98
N TRP A 16 7.48 3.57 -0.96
CA TRP A 16 6.83 3.09 0.26
C TRP A 16 7.40 1.76 0.77
N LEU A 17 7.79 0.84 -0.11
CA LEU A 17 8.50 -0.38 0.29
C LEU A 17 9.88 -0.08 0.88
N ALA A 18 10.62 0.86 0.29
CA ALA A 18 11.90 1.31 0.83
C ALA A 18 11.71 1.97 2.22
N ALA A 19 10.65 2.76 2.39
CA ALA A 19 10.31 3.35 3.68
C ALA A 19 9.95 2.28 4.73
N GLU A 20 9.18 1.25 4.36
CA GLU A 20 8.86 0.13 5.27
C GLU A 20 10.13 -0.58 5.75
N LEU A 21 11.07 -0.85 4.84
CA LEU A 21 12.36 -1.44 5.17
C LEU A 21 13.15 -0.53 6.13
N ALA A 22 13.23 0.77 5.86
CA ALA A 22 13.93 1.73 6.72
C ALA A 22 13.30 1.86 8.13
N ILE A 23 11.98 1.75 8.25
CA ILE A 23 11.30 1.78 9.55
C ILE A 23 11.49 0.44 10.29
N SER A 24 11.57 -0.68 9.55
CA SER A 24 11.80 -2.00 10.16
C SER A 24 13.16 -2.11 10.85
N THR A 25 14.18 -1.38 10.38
CA THR A 25 15.51 -1.38 11.00
C THR A 25 15.58 -0.56 12.29
N GLY A 26 14.55 0.23 12.62
CA GLY A 26 14.41 0.95 13.88
C GLY A 26 13.30 2.00 13.81
N GLN A 27 12.56 2.25 14.89
CA GLN A 27 11.45 3.20 14.87
C GLN A 27 11.80 4.60 15.37
N SER A 28 12.85 4.74 16.18
CA SER A 28 13.26 6.02 16.76
C SER A 28 14.77 6.15 16.78
N TYR A 29 15.25 7.38 16.61
CA TYR A 29 16.65 7.75 16.76
C TYR A 29 16.74 8.99 17.65
N THR A 30 17.51 8.90 18.74
CA THR A 30 17.72 10.00 19.68
C THR A 30 19.18 10.40 19.65
N ILE A 31 19.45 11.69 19.45
CA ILE A 31 20.79 12.26 19.53
C ILE A 31 20.76 13.47 20.49
N GLY A 32 21.47 13.35 21.62
CA GLY A 32 21.44 14.35 22.68
C GLY A 32 20.02 14.65 23.18
N THR A 33 19.55 15.89 22.97
CA THR A 33 18.20 16.35 23.36
C THR A 33 17.17 16.29 22.24
N ARG A 34 17.54 15.83 21.03
CA ARG A 34 16.63 15.74 19.88
C ARG A 34 16.24 14.29 19.63
N SER A 35 14.94 14.03 19.55
CA SER A 35 14.38 12.73 19.16
C SER A 35 13.72 12.83 17.79
N LEU A 36 14.03 11.87 16.91
CA LEU A 36 13.35 11.67 15.64
C LEU A 36 12.52 10.38 15.72
N THR A 37 11.19 10.53 15.73
CA THR A 37 10.26 9.40 15.66
C THR A 37 9.85 9.18 14.20
N ARG A 38 10.05 7.96 13.69
CA ARG A 38 9.64 7.61 12.31
C ARG A 38 8.13 7.40 12.23
N ALA A 39 7.61 7.35 11.00
CA ALA A 39 6.21 7.10 10.72
C ALA A 39 5.74 5.74 11.27
N ASN A 40 4.45 5.63 11.57
CA ASN A 40 3.87 4.42 12.14
C ASN A 40 3.80 3.31 11.08
N LEU A 41 4.19 2.08 11.43
CA LEU A 41 4.21 0.95 10.49
C LEU A 41 2.83 0.60 9.93
N LYS A 42 1.76 0.85 10.70
CA LYS A 42 0.38 0.62 10.23
C LYS A 42 0.05 1.48 9.02
N ASP A 43 0.31 2.78 9.13
CA ASP A 43 0.01 3.76 8.09
C ASP A 43 0.81 3.46 6.80
N VAL A 44 2.09 3.07 6.97
CA VAL A 44 2.94 2.66 5.85
C VAL A 44 2.38 1.43 5.14
N ARG A 45 1.96 0.39 5.88
CA ARG A 45 1.35 -0.80 5.28
C ARG A 45 0.04 -0.48 4.56
N GLU A 46 -0.76 0.44 5.09
CA GLU A 46 -1.99 0.90 4.43
C GLU A 46 -1.68 1.63 3.12
N ALA A 47 -0.68 2.50 3.11
CA ALA A 47 -0.19 3.16 1.90
C ALA A 47 0.31 2.13 0.86
N VAL A 48 1.12 1.15 1.27
CA VAL A 48 1.59 0.07 0.38
C VAL A 48 0.42 -0.69 -0.25
N ARG A 49 -0.59 -1.07 0.54
CA ARG A 49 -1.79 -1.76 0.03
C ARG A 49 -2.56 -0.90 -0.95
N TYR A 50 -2.69 0.40 -0.68
CA TYR A 50 -3.34 1.35 -1.58
C TYR A 50 -2.63 1.40 -2.93
N TRP A 51 -1.30 1.60 -2.95
CA TRP A 51 -0.52 1.69 -4.18
C TRP A 51 -0.48 0.37 -4.95
N GLN A 52 -0.40 -0.77 -4.27
CA GLN A 52 -0.56 -2.09 -4.89
C GLN A 52 -1.92 -2.22 -5.60
N GLY A 53 -3.00 -1.76 -4.96
CA GLY A 53 -4.33 -1.72 -5.56
C GLY A 53 -4.39 -0.85 -6.83
N GLN A 54 -3.72 0.31 -6.81
CA GLN A 54 -3.65 1.21 -7.98
C GLN A 54 -2.86 0.59 -9.14
N VAL A 55 -1.71 -0.03 -8.87
CA VAL A 55 -0.91 -0.72 -9.90
C VAL A 55 -1.73 -1.84 -10.54
N LEU A 56 -2.40 -2.67 -9.72
CA LEU A 56 -3.27 -3.75 -10.23
C LEU A 56 -4.45 -3.20 -11.05
N ALA A 57 -5.05 -2.08 -10.63
CA ALA A 57 -6.12 -1.44 -11.36
C ALA A 57 -5.63 -0.91 -12.73
N CYS A 58 -4.42 -0.34 -12.77
CA CYS A 58 -3.80 0.15 -13.99
C CYS A 58 -3.45 -1.00 -14.96
N GLN A 59 -2.86 -2.08 -14.45
CA GLN A 59 -2.57 -3.29 -15.23
C GLN A 59 -3.84 -3.93 -15.81
N ARG A 60 -4.90 -4.03 -15.00
CA ARG A 60 -6.20 -4.53 -15.49
C ARG A 60 -6.79 -3.65 -16.58
N ALA A 61 -6.75 -2.33 -16.39
CA ALA A 61 -7.24 -1.39 -17.39
C ALA A 61 -6.45 -1.48 -18.70
N ALA A 62 -5.12 -1.59 -18.63
CA ALA A 62 -4.26 -1.80 -19.79
C ALA A 62 -4.57 -3.12 -20.51
N ALA A 63 -4.92 -4.18 -19.76
CA ALA A 63 -5.35 -5.46 -20.30
C ALA A 63 -6.82 -5.48 -20.79
N GLY A 64 -7.54 -4.35 -20.75
CA GLY A 64 -8.96 -4.26 -21.12
C GLY A 64 -9.91 -4.99 -20.16
N LEU A 65 -9.42 -5.40 -18.98
CA LEU A 65 -10.19 -6.13 -17.98
C LEU A 65 -11.02 -5.16 -17.15
N ARG A 66 -12.25 -5.58 -16.81
CA ARG A 66 -13.14 -4.84 -15.91
C ARG A 66 -12.54 -4.77 -14.50
N PRO A 67 -12.92 -3.76 -13.68
CA PRO A 67 -12.53 -3.70 -12.28
C PRO A 67 -12.89 -5.00 -11.56
N ALA A 68 -12.00 -5.48 -10.68
CA ALA A 68 -12.27 -6.69 -9.91
C ALA A 68 -13.50 -6.46 -9.01
N SER A 69 -14.58 -7.20 -9.24
CA SER A 69 -15.74 -7.19 -8.35
C SER A 69 -15.47 -8.12 -7.16
N ARG A 70 -15.88 -7.70 -5.97
CA ARG A 70 -15.73 -8.53 -4.76
C ARG A 70 -16.91 -9.50 -4.71
N VAL A 71 -16.67 -10.77 -5.04
CA VAL A 71 -17.68 -11.83 -4.87
C VAL A 71 -17.84 -12.10 -3.38
N ARG A 72 -19.01 -11.83 -2.82
CA ARG A 72 -19.37 -12.21 -1.45
C ARG A 72 -20.24 -13.47 -1.53
N ARG A 73 -19.79 -14.54 -0.87
CA ARG A 73 -20.58 -15.76 -0.68
C ARG A 73 -21.18 -15.72 0.71
N TYR A 74 -22.51 -15.74 0.80
CA TYR A 74 -23.22 -15.89 2.05
C TYR A 74 -23.42 -17.38 2.33
N VAL A 75 -23.13 -17.82 3.55
CA VAL A 75 -23.42 -19.17 4.03
C VAL A 75 -24.32 -19.00 5.26
N PRO A 76 -25.61 -19.38 5.20
CA PRO A 76 -26.45 -19.39 6.39
C PRO A 76 -25.86 -20.38 7.39
N THR A 77 -25.59 -19.92 8.60
CA THR A 77 -25.21 -20.77 9.73
C THR A 77 -26.37 -20.70 10.70
N ASP A 78 -27.04 -21.82 10.89
CA ASP A 78 -28.10 -21.95 11.89
C ASP A 78 -27.45 -21.99 13.29
N LEU A 79 -27.99 -21.19 14.21
CA LEU A 79 -27.59 -21.16 15.63
C LEU A 79 -28.27 -22.27 16.42
#